data_AF-A0A2R6CUP0-F1
#
_entry.id   AF-A0A2R6CUP0-F1
#
_cell.length_a   1.000
_cell.length_b   1.000
_cell.length_c   1.000
_cell.angle_alpha   90.00
_cell.angle_beta   90.00
_cell.angle_gamma   90.00
#
_symmetry.space_group_name_H-M   'P 1'
#
loop_
_entity.id
_entity.type
_entity.pdbx_description
1 polymer ?
#
loop_
_entity_poly.entity_id
_entity_poly.type
_entity_poly.pdbx_seq_one_letter_code
_entity_poly.pdbx_strand_id
1 'polypeptide(L)' 'MSEDGASETTGDQPDVPIVCPDCETETRIPLDDLADTLAAHNERLHDGEEVATVDPELADQLLDLVADDLLEAN' A
#
# COMPACT_ATOMS: atom_id res chain seq x y z
N MET A 1 -14.35 -25.92 -22.66
CA MET A 1 -13.07 -25.38 -22.17
C MET A 1 -13.45 -24.10 -21.49
N SER A 2 -13.54 -24.17 -20.17
CA SER A 2 -14.02 -23.09 -19.32
C SER A 2 -12.98 -21.99 -19.37
N GLU A 3 -13.40 -20.79 -19.72
CA GLU A 3 -12.54 -19.60 -19.69
C GLU A 3 -12.35 -19.19 -18.23
N ASP A 4 -11.09 -18.94 -17.93
CA ASP A 4 -10.45 -18.75 -16.65
C ASP A 4 -11.11 -17.69 -15.78
N GLY A 5 -11.19 -18.01 -14.48
CA GLY A 5 -11.56 -17.11 -13.40
C GLY A 5 -10.45 -16.09 -13.16
N ALA A 6 -10.34 -15.13 -14.08
CA ALA A 6 -9.65 -13.91 -13.86
C ALA A 6 -10.50 -12.99 -12.97
N SER A 7 -10.44 -13.20 -11.64
CA SER A 7 -10.43 -12.05 -10.74
C SER A 7 -9.07 -11.36 -10.91
N GLU A 8 -8.75 -10.97 -12.15
CA GLU A 8 -7.55 -10.21 -12.47
C GLU A 8 -7.99 -8.77 -12.39
N THR A 9 -7.84 -8.18 -11.20
CA THR A 9 -7.70 -6.73 -11.06
C THR A 9 -6.76 -6.27 -12.16
N THR A 10 -7.32 -5.61 -13.15
CA THR A 10 -6.70 -5.26 -14.42
C THR A 10 -5.43 -4.42 -14.22
N GLY A 11 -4.27 -5.08 -14.06
CA GLY A 11 -2.95 -4.61 -14.45
C GLY A 11 -2.32 -3.44 -13.70
N ASP A 12 -2.92 -2.93 -12.62
CA ASP A 12 -2.36 -1.83 -11.81
C ASP A 12 -2.41 -2.24 -10.33
N GLN A 13 -1.25 -2.30 -9.67
CA GLN A 13 -1.16 -2.57 -8.23
C GLN A 13 -1.90 -1.45 -7.47
N PRO A 14 -2.55 -1.74 -6.34
CA PRO A 14 -3.24 -0.70 -5.58
C PRO A 14 -2.26 0.38 -5.12
N ASP A 15 -2.68 1.65 -5.24
CA ASP A 15 -1.94 2.76 -4.68
C ASP A 15 -2.03 2.76 -3.15
N VAL A 16 -0.87 2.86 -2.51
CA VAL A 16 -0.71 2.92 -1.06
C VAL A 16 -0.28 4.34 -0.65
N PRO A 17 -1.01 5.01 0.25
CA PRO A 17 -0.62 6.25 0.87
C PRO A 17 0.55 6.03 1.82
N ILE A 18 1.55 6.87 1.69
CA ILE A 18 2.69 6.99 2.59
C ILE A 18 2.66 8.35 3.27
N VAL A 19 3.06 8.34 4.54
CA VAL A 19 3.17 9.53 5.37
C VAL A 19 4.56 9.61 5.98
N CYS A 20 5.15 10.80 5.95
CA CYS A 20 6.35 11.12 6.71
C CYS A 20 6.03 12.26 7.71
N PRO A 21 6.00 12.00 9.02
CA PRO A 21 5.66 13.01 10.02
C PRO A 21 6.73 14.11 10.17
N ASP A 22 7.98 13.81 9.83
CA ASP A 22 9.10 14.76 9.96
C ASP A 22 9.20 15.70 8.74
N CYS A 23 8.85 15.19 7.55
CA CYS A 23 8.75 15.99 6.32
C CYS A 23 7.36 16.64 6.13
N GLU A 24 6.37 16.24 6.93
CA GLU A 24 4.96 16.65 6.79
C GLU A 24 4.43 16.37 5.37
N THR A 25 4.84 15.24 4.77
CA THR A 25 4.47 14.86 3.40
C THR A 25 3.56 13.64 3.38
N GLU A 26 2.49 13.73 2.59
CA GLU A 26 1.54 12.66 2.31
C GLU A 26 1.43 12.45 0.79
N THR A 27 1.68 11.24 0.31
CA THR A 27 1.57 10.91 -1.13
C THR A 27 1.11 9.47 -1.32
N ARG A 28 0.63 9.12 -2.51
CA ARG A 28 0.20 7.76 -2.86
C ARG A 28 1.08 7.20 -3.97
N ILE A 29 1.53 5.96 -3.82
CA ILE A 29 2.39 5.27 -4.78
C ILE A 29 1.96 3.81 -4.94
N PRO A 30 2.27 3.14 -6.07
CA PRO A 30 1.93 1.73 -6.27
C PRO A 30 2.55 0.84 -5.20
N LEU A 31 1.84 -0.21 -4.77
CA LEU A 31 2.34 -1.18 -3.79
C LEU A 31 3.68 -1.82 -4.19
N ASP A 32 3.92 -2.03 -5.48
CA ASP A 32 5.18 -2.58 -6.02
C ASP A 32 6.38 -1.67 -5.72
N ASP A 33 6.17 -0.35 -5.81
CA ASP A 33 7.21 0.67 -5.59
C ASP A 33 7.31 1.12 -4.12
N LEU A 34 6.39 0.67 -3.26
CA LEU A 34 6.26 1.15 -1.88
C LEU A 34 7.53 0.95 -1.06
N ALA A 35 8.03 -0.29 -1.02
CA ALA A 35 9.17 -0.65 -0.18
C ALA A 35 10.45 0.07 -0.61
N ASP A 36 10.69 0.13 -1.93
CA ASP A 36 11.84 0.83 -2.50
C ASP A 36 11.76 2.34 -2.24
N THR A 37 10.57 2.93 -2.37
CA THR A 37 10.38 4.37 -2.13
C THR A 37 10.59 4.74 -0.66
N LEU A 38 10.04 3.96 0.27
CA LEU A 38 10.23 4.19 1.71
C LEU A 38 11.68 4.02 2.12
N ALA A 39 12.34 2.95 1.66
CA ALA A 39 13.75 2.71 1.95
C ALA A 39 14.63 3.87 1.42
N ALA A 40 14.46 4.23 0.15
CA ALA A 40 15.19 5.33 -0.46
C ALA A 40 14.93 6.68 0.21
N HIS A 41 13.70 6.96 0.65
CA HIS A 41 13.36 8.18 1.38
C HIS A 41 14.07 8.21 2.74
N ASN A 42 13.91 7.15 3.53
CA ASN A 42 14.48 7.02 4.87
C ASN A 42 16.01 7.07 4.84
N GLU A 43 16.66 6.37 3.91
CA GLU A 43 18.11 6.40 3.74
C GLU A 43 18.65 7.79 3.35
N ARG A 44 17.90 8.56 2.55
CA ARG A 44 18.38 9.86 2.02
C ARG A 44 18.05 11.04 2.92
N LEU A 45 16.95 10.99 3.65
CA LEU A 45 16.43 12.11 4.43
C LEU A 45 16.46 11.88 5.95
N HIS A 46 16.51 10.62 6.40
CA HIS A 46 16.44 10.26 7.82
C HIS A 46 17.59 9.34 8.25
N ASP A 47 18.73 9.37 7.55
CA ASP A 47 19.91 8.55 7.84
C ASP A 47 19.63 7.03 7.96
N GLY A 48 18.57 6.56 7.27
CA GLY A 48 18.11 5.17 7.30
C GLY A 48 17.14 4.83 8.43
N GLU A 49 16.71 5.81 9.23
CA GLU A 49 15.70 5.62 10.26
C GLU A 49 14.30 5.51 9.62
N GLU A 50 13.50 4.55 10.09
CA GLU A 50 12.16 4.25 9.58
C GLU A 50 11.14 5.32 10.02
N VAL A 51 11.30 6.53 9.48
CA VAL A 51 10.46 7.70 9.78
C VAL A 51 9.27 7.77 8.84
N ALA A 52 9.48 7.62 7.53
CA ALA A 52 8.40 7.50 6.56
C ALA A 52 7.84 6.08 6.57
N THR A 53 6.50 5.97 6.63
CA THR A 53 5.79 4.69 6.68
C THR A 53 4.46 4.76 5.93
N VAL A 54 3.81 3.61 5.76
CA VAL A 54 2.45 3.53 5.23
C VAL A 54 1.50 4.24 6.18
N ASP A 55 0.56 4.99 5.63
CA ASP A 55 -0.44 5.70 6.42
C ASP A 55 -1.24 4.71 7.30
N PRO A 56 -1.22 4.86 8.64
CA PRO A 56 -1.89 3.93 9.54
C PRO A 56 -3.42 4.05 9.50
N GLU A 57 -3.97 5.19 9.05
CA GLU A 57 -5.42 5.34 8.88
C GLU A 57 -5.95 4.55 7.67
N LEU A 58 -5.09 4.20 6.70
CA LEU A 58 -5.44 3.27 5.62
C LEU A 58 -5.30 1.80 6.01
N ALA A 59 -4.34 1.44 6.88
CA ALA A 59 -4.20 0.06 7.35
C ALA A 59 -5.50 -0.47 7.99
N ASP A 60 -6.20 0.40 8.72
CA ASP A 60 -7.51 0.09 9.33
C ASP A 60 -8.64 -0.07 8.29
N GLN A 61 -8.60 0.69 7.19
CA GLN A 61 -9.64 0.65 6.13
C GLN A 61 -9.43 -0.47 5.10
N LEU A 62 -8.18 -0.87 4.83
CA LEU A 62 -7.87 -2.01 3.95
C LEU A 62 -8.35 -3.34 4.55
N LEU A 63 -8.32 -3.47 5.88
CA LEU A 63 -8.84 -4.66 6.58
C LEU A 63 -10.36 -4.81 6.40
N ASP A 64 -11.10 -3.71 6.31
CA ASP A 64 -12.56 -3.73 6.13
C ASP A 64 -12.95 -4.17 4.71
N LEU A 65 -12.19 -3.72 3.68
CA LEU A 65 -12.40 -4.13 2.29
C LEU A 65 -11.98 -5.60 2.02
N VAL A 66 -10.90 -6.08 2.64
CA VAL A 66 -10.48 -7.50 2.56
C VAL A 66 -11.41 -8.40 3.36
N ALA A 67 -12.03 -7.89 4.43
CA ALA A 67 -13.00 -8.64 5.21
C ALA A 67 -14.30 -8.90 4.44
N ASP A 68 -14.74 -7.96 3.59
CA ASP A 68 -15.96 -8.12 2.77
C ASP A 68 -15.79 -9.23 1.71
N ASP A 69 -14.61 -9.36 1.11
CA ASP A 69 -14.28 -10.42 0.14
C ASP A 69 -14.27 -11.84 0.75
N LEU A 70 -13.95 -11.96 2.05
CA LEU A 70 -13.96 -13.25 2.77
C LEU A 70 -15.36 -13.72 3.19
N LEU A 71 -16.39 -12.85 3.13
CA LEU A 71 -17.75 -13.17 3.59
C LEU A 71 -18.70 -13.62 2.47
N GLU A 72 -18.39 -13.37 1.19
CA GLU A 72 -19.20 -13.86 0.05
C GLU A 72 -18.81 -15.28 -0.44
N ALA A 73 -17.90 -15.96 0.26
CA ALA A 73 -17.42 -17.30 -0.09
C ALA A 73 -17.95 -18.44 0.81
N ASN A 74 -19.03 -18.23 1.58
CA ASN A 74 -19.62 -19.27 2.45
C ASN A 74 -21.12 -19.51 2.21
#